data_AF-W4LG70-F1
#
_entry.id   AF-W4LG70-F1
#
_cell.length_a   1.000
_cell.length_b   1.000
_cell.length_c   1.000
_cell.angle_alpha   90.00
_cell.angle_beta   90.00
_cell.angle_gamma   90.00
#
_symmetry.space_group_name_H-M   'P 1'
#
loop_
_entity.id
_entity.type
_entity.pdbx_description
1 polymer ?
#
loop_
_entity_poly.entity_id
_entity_poly.type
_entity_poly.pdbx_seq_one_letter_code
_entity_poly.pdbx_strand_id
1 'polypeptide(L)'
;MRELNDLLTTPDGVAFLASNDIWIHPEDFLARLEPPVQSGLIPASDAGPHKPVYALQQIYVDCTQSMLDRMVLLDRLEPLADYYPFFLWIDTDLSGTDALMHRFHWPLFNKTVSVRLSPGAHDSRELRFIPIEPPRLEQALDKLNTYLGQSISGRKKVTRSRVRAKFEQLKAVFLQQPDEMLSDLNYRVIHFLLNQQSGLNPAPMIVSELLDRDVITGEINVYLNHLDEAISTFNDAVEALRAEDIDPKVKPLAADYLPLHFSCLDCHRRLRLHREQQGQDQFATANCKCKQSYRFYLGRHELTMDEIAQAGPWSPDVSLTLFLNDFVSGYIGGGSSGIYYGLVMKTVLEKVLNKRRVPILMPHATNAGRDEAAEVDSLLYRYLLDETG
;
A
#
# COMPACT_ATOMS: atom_id res chain seq x y z
N MET A 1 -3.22 23.81 10.89
CA MET A 1 -2.25 22.77 10.52
C MET A 1 -2.27 22.59 9.03
N ARG A 2 -1.12 22.85 8.43
CA ARG A 2 -0.82 22.70 7.01
C ARG A 2 -0.72 21.22 6.65
N GLU A 3 -1.26 20.91 5.50
CA GLU A 3 -1.20 19.61 4.83
C GLU A 3 0.03 19.49 3.94
N LEU A 4 0.34 18.28 3.45
CA LEU A 4 1.46 18.12 2.51
C LEU A 4 1.27 19.00 1.27
N ASN A 5 0.05 19.07 0.77
CA ASN A 5 -0.29 19.89 -0.39
C ASN A 5 0.00 21.38 -0.14
N ASP A 6 -0.18 21.86 1.09
CA ASP A 6 0.14 23.25 1.43
C ASP A 6 1.67 23.48 1.38
N LEU A 7 2.45 22.53 1.90
CA LEU A 7 3.92 22.59 1.84
C LEU A 7 4.44 22.60 0.39
N LEU A 8 3.81 21.84 -0.50
CA LEU A 8 4.17 21.78 -1.92
C LEU A 8 3.88 23.07 -2.70
N THR A 9 3.10 24.00 -2.15
CA THR A 9 2.70 25.25 -2.83
C THR A 9 3.60 26.45 -2.52
N THR A 10 4.52 26.32 -1.56
CA THR A 10 5.38 27.43 -1.12
C THR A 10 6.86 27.08 -1.24
N PRO A 11 7.74 28.04 -1.58
CA PRO A 11 9.18 27.79 -1.64
C PRO A 11 9.75 27.27 -0.31
N ASP A 12 9.32 27.83 0.82
CA ASP A 12 9.77 27.41 2.16
C ASP A 12 9.31 25.99 2.48
N GLY A 13 8.08 25.62 2.11
CA GLY A 13 7.58 24.26 2.29
C GLY A 13 8.32 23.25 1.41
N VAL A 14 8.63 23.59 0.16
CA VAL A 14 9.45 22.74 -0.72
C VAL A 14 10.88 22.59 -0.19
N ALA A 15 11.50 23.66 0.31
CA ALA A 15 12.82 23.60 0.92
C ALA A 15 12.83 22.75 2.20
N PHE A 16 11.78 22.85 3.03
CA PHE A 16 11.59 21.99 4.19
C PHE A 16 11.45 20.51 3.81
N LEU A 17 10.69 20.19 2.76
CA LEU A 17 10.59 18.81 2.27
C LEU A 17 11.94 18.28 1.77
N ALA A 18 12.68 19.09 1.00
CA ALA A 18 13.99 18.71 0.47
C ALA A 18 15.02 18.47 1.59
N SER A 19 15.02 19.26 2.67
CA SER A 19 15.92 19.05 3.82
C SER A 19 15.64 17.74 4.58
N ASN A 20 14.46 17.15 4.38
CA ASN A 20 14.04 15.85 4.90
C ASN A 20 14.10 14.72 3.84
N ASP A 21 14.86 14.93 2.76
CA ASP A 21 15.01 14.00 1.62
C ASP A 21 13.65 13.62 0.99
N ILE A 22 12.73 14.59 0.88
CA ILE A 22 11.46 14.48 0.16
C ILE A 22 11.53 15.42 -1.05
N TRP A 23 11.49 14.83 -2.23
CA TRP A 23 11.74 15.50 -3.51
C TRP A 23 10.48 15.53 -4.36
N ILE A 24 10.34 16.57 -5.18
CA ILE A 24 9.26 16.75 -6.15
C ILE A 24 9.75 16.66 -7.61
N HIS A 25 11.05 16.86 -7.81
CA HIS A 25 11.71 16.79 -9.11
C HIS A 25 12.42 15.44 -9.24
N PRO A 26 12.11 14.64 -10.28
CA PRO A 26 12.74 13.34 -10.47
C PRO A 26 14.27 13.40 -10.59
N GLU A 27 14.82 14.43 -11.24
CA GLU A 27 16.27 14.56 -11.44
C GLU A 27 17.02 14.70 -10.10
N ASP A 28 16.54 15.57 -9.21
CA ASP A 28 17.10 15.77 -7.87
C ASP A 28 16.97 14.49 -7.03
N PHE A 29 15.83 13.81 -7.12
CA PHE A 29 15.61 12.54 -6.45
C PHE A 29 16.63 11.49 -6.89
N LEU A 30 16.80 11.31 -8.21
CA LEU A 30 17.71 10.31 -8.79
C LEU A 30 19.17 10.56 -8.41
N ALA A 31 19.57 11.84 -8.32
CA ALA A 31 20.92 12.24 -7.90
C ALA A 31 21.25 11.86 -6.45
N ARG A 32 20.24 11.57 -5.62
CA ARG A 32 20.39 11.25 -4.19
C ARG A 32 20.30 9.75 -3.90
N LEU A 33 20.02 8.92 -4.90
CA LEU A 33 19.86 7.48 -4.71
C LEU A 33 21.20 6.77 -4.52
N GLU A 34 21.33 6.08 -3.38
CA GLU A 34 22.49 5.26 -3.02
C GLU A 34 22.15 3.77 -3.12
N PRO A 35 23.13 2.88 -3.36
CA PRO A 35 22.90 1.42 -3.32
C PRO A 35 22.26 0.95 -1.99
N PRO A 36 21.45 -0.13 -2.02
CA PRO A 36 20.90 -0.70 -0.80
C PRO A 36 22.01 -1.21 0.11
N VAL A 37 21.80 -1.13 1.43
CA VAL A 37 22.74 -1.63 2.45
C VAL A 37 22.72 -3.16 2.48
N GLN A 38 21.52 -3.74 2.29
CA GLN A 38 21.29 -5.17 2.30
C GLN A 38 20.81 -5.67 0.93
N SER A 39 21.28 -6.85 0.56
CA SER A 39 20.77 -7.60 -0.58
C SER A 39 19.63 -8.53 -0.17
N GLY A 40 18.95 -9.15 -1.13
CA GLY A 40 17.99 -10.23 -0.87
C GLY A 40 16.53 -9.84 -1.05
N LEU A 41 16.22 -8.57 -1.30
CA LEU A 41 14.90 -8.15 -1.74
C LEU A 41 14.63 -8.58 -3.20
N ILE A 42 15.52 -8.19 -4.10
CA ILE A 42 15.47 -8.57 -5.52
C ILE A 42 15.86 -10.05 -5.68
N PRO A 43 15.11 -10.86 -6.47
CA PRO A 43 15.49 -12.23 -6.80
C PRO A 43 16.88 -12.31 -7.43
N ALA A 44 17.63 -13.39 -7.16
CA ALA A 44 18.98 -13.56 -7.69
C ALA A 44 19.04 -13.57 -9.24
N SER A 45 17.94 -13.92 -9.91
CA SER A 45 17.80 -13.86 -11.38
C SER A 45 17.88 -12.43 -11.93
N ASP A 46 17.46 -11.45 -11.13
CA ASP A 46 17.38 -10.04 -11.48
C ASP A 46 18.43 -9.21 -10.72
N ALA A 47 19.36 -9.89 -10.04
CA ALA A 47 20.41 -9.29 -9.24
C ALA A 47 21.52 -8.71 -10.12
N GLY A 48 21.32 -7.47 -10.59
CA GLY A 48 22.38 -6.60 -11.09
C GLY A 48 22.81 -5.55 -10.04
N PRO A 49 23.69 -4.59 -10.39
CA PRO A 49 24.09 -3.47 -9.53
C PRO A 49 22.97 -2.42 -9.36
N HIS A 50 21.71 -2.85 -9.45
CA HIS A 50 20.56 -1.97 -9.57
C HIS A 50 20.19 -1.35 -8.22
N LYS A 51 19.81 -0.08 -8.26
CA LYS A 51 19.24 0.68 -7.15
C LYS A 51 17.73 0.40 -7.09
N PRO A 52 17.22 -0.35 -6.10
CA PRO A 52 15.81 -0.69 -6.04
C PRO A 52 14.98 0.54 -5.69
N VAL A 53 14.00 0.88 -6.52
CA VAL A 53 13.08 2.01 -6.28
C VAL A 53 11.66 1.49 -6.35
N TYR A 54 10.82 1.89 -5.40
CA TYR A 54 9.48 1.30 -5.32
C TYR A 54 8.39 2.29 -5.02
N ALA A 55 7.18 1.96 -5.44
CA ALA A 55 5.95 2.48 -4.86
C ALA A 55 5.19 1.31 -4.24
N LEU A 56 4.23 1.62 -3.38
CA LEU A 56 3.38 0.62 -2.75
C LEU A 56 1.91 1.01 -2.80
N GLN A 57 1.04 0.00 -2.84
CA GLN A 57 -0.39 0.18 -2.63
C GLN A 57 -1.02 -1.13 -2.11
N GLN A 58 -2.08 -1.00 -1.32
CA GLN A 58 -2.99 -2.11 -1.06
C GLN A 58 -3.54 -2.68 -2.39
N ILE A 59 -3.82 -3.98 -2.43
CA ILE A 59 -4.39 -4.60 -3.64
C ILE A 59 -5.87 -4.22 -3.75
N TYR A 60 -6.16 -3.33 -4.68
CA TYR A 60 -7.52 -2.87 -4.99
C TYR A 60 -8.13 -3.64 -6.16
N VAL A 61 -9.45 -3.53 -6.35
CA VAL A 61 -10.12 -4.01 -7.57
C VAL A 61 -10.09 -2.95 -8.69
N ASP A 62 -9.68 -1.73 -8.38
CA ASP A 62 -9.67 -0.59 -9.29
C ASP A 62 -8.49 0.34 -8.95
N CYS A 63 -8.07 1.16 -9.92
CA CYS A 63 -6.93 2.07 -9.77
C CYS A 63 -7.40 3.53 -9.72
N THR A 64 -6.93 4.24 -8.70
CA THR A 64 -7.07 5.69 -8.60
C THR A 64 -5.98 6.41 -9.38
N GLN A 65 -6.20 7.67 -9.71
CA GLN A 65 -5.23 8.52 -10.38
C GLN A 65 -3.95 8.66 -9.54
N SER A 66 -4.05 8.77 -8.21
CA SER A 66 -2.90 8.84 -7.31
C SER A 66 -2.02 7.58 -7.37
N MET A 67 -2.63 6.41 -7.59
CA MET A 67 -1.90 5.17 -7.82
C MET A 67 -1.24 5.16 -9.21
N LEU A 68 -1.96 5.57 -10.24
CA LEU A 68 -1.43 5.68 -11.61
C LEU A 68 -0.26 6.66 -11.70
N ASP A 69 -0.34 7.83 -11.06
CA ASP A 69 0.71 8.84 -11.06
C ASP A 69 2.03 8.28 -10.52
N ARG A 70 1.97 7.45 -9.47
CA ARG A 70 3.17 6.78 -8.92
C ARG A 70 3.69 5.69 -9.84
N MET A 71 2.81 4.90 -10.45
CA MET A 71 3.22 3.87 -11.42
C MET A 71 3.88 4.48 -12.66
N VAL A 72 3.37 5.60 -13.17
CA VAL A 72 3.97 6.34 -14.28
C VAL A 72 5.36 6.87 -13.90
N LEU A 73 5.57 7.31 -12.65
CA LEU A 73 6.89 7.71 -12.18
C LEU A 73 7.86 6.52 -12.09
N LEU A 74 7.38 5.34 -11.67
CA LEU A 74 8.19 4.12 -11.68
C LEU A 74 8.57 3.69 -13.09
N ASP A 75 7.60 3.69 -14.00
CA ASP A 75 7.76 3.28 -15.40
C ASP A 75 8.85 4.08 -16.12
N ARG A 76 8.97 5.38 -15.80
CA ARG A 76 10.07 6.24 -16.30
C ARG A 76 11.47 5.77 -15.90
N LEU A 77 11.59 4.95 -14.86
CA LEU A 77 12.87 4.42 -14.40
C LEU A 77 13.22 3.09 -15.08
N GLU A 78 12.26 2.38 -15.68
CA GLU A 78 12.48 1.08 -16.32
C GLU A 78 13.55 1.12 -17.43
N PRO A 79 13.62 2.16 -18.29
CA PRO A 79 14.66 2.25 -19.32
C PRO A 79 16.07 2.52 -18.77
N LEU A 80 16.20 2.88 -17.48
CA LEU A 80 17.45 3.28 -16.87
C LEU A 80 18.14 2.07 -16.23
N ALA A 81 19.22 1.59 -16.85
CA ALA A 81 19.92 0.36 -16.45
C ALA A 81 20.45 0.34 -15.00
N ASP A 82 20.59 1.48 -14.33
CA ASP A 82 21.09 1.56 -12.96
C ASP A 82 20.01 1.32 -11.90
N TYR A 83 18.73 1.23 -12.28
CA TYR A 83 17.60 1.16 -11.35
C TYR A 83 16.78 -0.12 -11.53
N TYR A 84 16.18 -0.57 -10.44
CA TYR A 84 15.19 -1.66 -10.46
C TYR A 84 13.87 -1.12 -9.92
N PRO A 85 12.98 -0.61 -10.79
CA PRO A 85 11.66 -0.16 -10.38
C PRO A 85 10.74 -1.35 -10.12
N PHE A 86 10.10 -1.38 -8.94
CA PHE A 86 9.10 -2.41 -8.64
C PHE A 86 7.92 -1.87 -7.85
N PHE A 87 6.75 -2.45 -8.04
CA PHE A 87 5.54 -2.07 -7.33
C PHE A 87 5.21 -3.09 -6.25
N LEU A 88 5.14 -2.63 -5.00
CA LEU A 88 4.86 -3.46 -3.84
C LEU A 88 3.36 -3.48 -3.51
N TRP A 89 2.77 -4.66 -3.60
CA TRP A 89 1.36 -4.93 -3.39
C TRP A 89 1.10 -5.43 -1.97
N ILE A 90 0.27 -4.69 -1.22
CA ILE A 90 -0.07 -5.03 0.17
C ILE A 90 -1.37 -5.84 0.19
N ASP A 91 -1.25 -7.14 0.34
CA ASP A 91 -2.34 -8.11 0.49
C ASP A 91 -2.65 -8.46 1.96
N THR A 92 -1.75 -8.05 2.87
CA THR A 92 -1.79 -8.38 4.29
C THR A 92 -2.55 -7.38 5.17
N ASP A 93 -3.13 -6.33 4.60
CA ASP A 93 -3.91 -5.35 5.36
C ASP A 93 -5.40 -5.74 5.45
N LEU A 94 -6.11 -5.16 6.41
CA LEU A 94 -7.54 -5.33 6.58
C LEU A 94 -8.29 -4.89 5.32
N SER A 95 -9.08 -5.79 4.75
CA SER A 95 -9.90 -5.49 3.57
C SER A 95 -10.91 -4.36 3.79
N GLY A 96 -11.27 -4.07 5.04
CA GLY A 96 -12.13 -2.95 5.42
C GLY A 96 -11.42 -1.61 5.59
N THR A 97 -10.08 -1.54 5.51
CA THR A 97 -9.32 -0.29 5.64
C THR A 97 -9.65 0.68 4.51
N ASP A 98 -9.76 0.15 3.28
CA ASP A 98 -10.18 0.91 2.10
C ASP A 98 -11.29 0.18 1.35
N ALA A 99 -12.29 0.94 0.87
CA ALA A 99 -13.40 0.38 0.12
C ALA A 99 -12.92 -0.33 -1.16
N LEU A 100 -11.92 0.21 -1.85
CA LEU A 100 -11.44 -0.30 -3.13
C LEU A 100 -10.83 -1.71 -3.05
N MET A 101 -10.55 -2.24 -1.86
CA MET A 101 -10.12 -3.63 -1.67
C MET A 101 -11.25 -4.65 -1.89
N HIS A 102 -12.52 -4.25 -1.78
CA HIS A 102 -13.64 -5.19 -1.82
C HIS A 102 -14.88 -4.67 -2.54
N ARG A 103 -14.82 -3.47 -3.11
CA ARG A 103 -15.86 -2.91 -3.98
C ARG A 103 -15.27 -1.89 -4.94
N PHE A 104 -15.86 -1.75 -6.11
CA PHE A 104 -15.63 -0.59 -6.98
C PHE A 104 -16.78 0.40 -6.89
N HIS A 105 -16.45 1.66 -7.17
CA HIS A 105 -17.39 2.76 -7.22
C HIS A 105 -17.73 3.10 -8.67
N TRP A 106 -19.01 3.27 -8.97
CA TRP A 106 -19.47 3.58 -10.31
C TRP A 106 -20.30 4.87 -10.31
N PRO A 107 -19.92 5.90 -11.08
CA PRO A 107 -20.70 7.12 -11.17
C PRO A 107 -21.89 6.94 -12.10
N LEU A 108 -23.04 7.36 -11.60
CA LEU A 108 -24.27 7.60 -12.35
C LEU A 108 -24.58 9.10 -12.30
N PHE A 109 -25.46 9.57 -13.19
CA PHE A 109 -25.72 11.00 -13.46
C PHE A 109 -25.73 11.94 -12.25
N ASN A 110 -26.28 11.52 -11.10
CA ASN A 110 -26.38 12.33 -9.89
C ASN A 110 -25.90 11.63 -8.61
N LYS A 111 -25.26 10.46 -8.71
CA LYS A 111 -24.82 9.68 -7.55
C LYS A 111 -23.72 8.70 -7.90
N THR A 112 -22.91 8.35 -6.91
CA THR A 112 -21.99 7.23 -6.99
C THR A 112 -22.65 6.01 -6.36
N VAL A 113 -22.71 4.90 -7.09
CA VAL A 113 -23.13 3.59 -6.57
C VAL A 113 -21.90 2.73 -6.29
N SER A 114 -22.05 1.70 -5.47
CA SER A 114 -20.95 0.77 -5.18
C SER A 114 -21.37 -0.66 -5.45
N VAL A 115 -20.45 -1.45 -5.98
CA VAL A 115 -20.65 -2.88 -6.25
C VAL A 115 -19.64 -3.66 -5.44
N ARG A 116 -20.15 -4.46 -4.50
CA ARG A 116 -19.34 -5.16 -3.51
C ARG A 116 -19.04 -6.59 -3.97
N LEU A 117 -17.77 -7.00 -3.87
CA LEU A 117 -17.27 -8.31 -4.28
C LEU A 117 -17.29 -9.36 -3.17
N SER A 118 -17.18 -8.97 -1.90
CA SER A 118 -17.20 -9.89 -0.75
C SER A 118 -18.30 -9.52 0.25
N PRO A 119 -18.69 -10.38 1.21
CA PRO A 119 -19.51 -9.98 2.35
C PRO A 119 -18.82 -9.01 3.32
N GLY A 120 -19.60 -8.12 3.97
CA GLY A 120 -19.11 -7.20 5.02
C GLY A 120 -18.55 -7.89 6.26
N ALA A 121 -18.92 -9.15 6.51
CA ALA A 121 -18.37 -9.93 7.61
C ALA A 121 -16.84 -10.14 7.49
N HIS A 122 -16.27 -9.95 6.29
CA HIS A 122 -14.83 -10.12 6.04
C HIS A 122 -14.01 -8.83 6.15
N ASP A 123 -14.62 -7.67 6.43
CA ASP A 123 -13.92 -6.38 6.52
C ASP A 123 -12.78 -6.39 7.57
N SER A 124 -12.86 -7.29 8.54
CA SER A 124 -11.83 -7.50 9.57
C SER A 124 -10.77 -8.57 9.24
N ARG A 125 -10.73 -9.09 8.02
CA ARG A 125 -9.77 -10.08 7.54
C ARG A 125 -8.76 -9.45 6.58
N GLU A 126 -7.57 -10.04 6.50
CA GLU A 126 -6.63 -9.74 5.42
C GLU A 126 -7.19 -10.20 4.08
N LEU A 127 -6.83 -9.52 2.99
CA LEU A 127 -7.39 -9.78 1.66
C LEU A 127 -7.07 -11.20 1.15
N ARG A 128 -5.87 -11.69 1.47
CA ARG A 128 -5.38 -13.04 1.16
C ARG A 128 -6.12 -14.20 1.85
N PHE A 129 -7.08 -13.91 2.74
CA PHE A 129 -7.88 -14.92 3.44
C PHE A 129 -9.38 -14.78 3.18
N ILE A 130 -9.77 -14.05 2.13
CA ILE A 130 -11.16 -13.87 1.74
C ILE A 130 -11.41 -14.71 0.49
N PRO A 131 -12.12 -15.85 0.58
CA PRO A 131 -12.43 -16.64 -0.59
C PRO A 131 -13.42 -15.89 -1.49
N ILE A 132 -13.29 -16.10 -2.79
CA ILE A 132 -14.32 -15.65 -3.74
C ILE A 132 -15.59 -16.47 -3.56
N GLU A 133 -16.74 -15.79 -3.58
CA GLU A 133 -18.07 -16.40 -3.62
C GLU A 133 -18.61 -16.29 -5.05
N PRO A 134 -18.55 -17.34 -5.90
CA PRO A 134 -18.93 -17.24 -7.32
C PRO A 134 -20.33 -16.62 -7.55
N PRO A 135 -21.40 -16.99 -6.80
CA PRO A 135 -22.71 -16.37 -6.97
C PRO A 135 -22.71 -14.86 -6.69
N ARG A 136 -21.89 -14.40 -5.75
CA ARG A 136 -21.76 -12.97 -5.43
C ARG A 136 -21.00 -12.24 -6.52
N LEU A 137 -19.95 -12.86 -7.05
CA LEU A 137 -19.15 -12.30 -8.12
C LEU A 137 -19.99 -12.11 -9.39
N GLU A 138 -20.79 -13.12 -9.77
CA GLU A 138 -21.73 -13.02 -10.88
C GLU A 138 -22.75 -11.89 -10.66
N GLN A 139 -23.35 -11.80 -9.46
CA GLN A 139 -24.26 -10.70 -9.12
C GLN A 139 -23.59 -9.32 -9.19
N ALA A 140 -22.32 -9.22 -8.81
CA ALA A 140 -21.56 -7.98 -8.93
C ALA A 140 -21.37 -7.58 -10.39
N LEU A 141 -21.01 -8.53 -11.25
CA LEU A 141 -20.85 -8.31 -12.69
C LEU A 141 -22.17 -7.95 -13.38
N ASP A 142 -23.28 -8.58 -13.01
CA ASP A 142 -24.61 -8.24 -13.53
C ASP A 142 -25.06 -6.82 -13.12
N LYS A 143 -24.74 -6.40 -11.88
CA LYS A 143 -24.96 -5.03 -11.44
C LYS A 143 -24.11 -4.03 -12.22
N LEU A 144 -22.83 -4.34 -12.43
CA LEU A 144 -21.94 -3.51 -13.25
C LEU A 144 -22.49 -3.38 -14.67
N ASN A 145 -22.91 -4.47 -15.31
CA ASN A 145 -23.51 -4.45 -16.65
C ASN A 145 -24.77 -3.57 -16.69
N THR A 146 -25.61 -3.64 -15.65
CA THR A 146 -26.81 -2.79 -15.52
C THR A 146 -26.42 -1.31 -15.45
N TYR A 147 -25.44 -0.96 -14.63
CA TYR A 147 -24.96 0.42 -14.50
C TYR A 147 -24.28 0.91 -15.77
N LEU A 148 -23.54 0.05 -16.46
CA LEU A 148 -22.92 0.34 -17.75
C LEU A 148 -23.98 0.70 -18.80
N GLY A 149 -25.08 -0.06 -18.87
CA GLY A 149 -26.22 0.25 -19.74
C GLY A 149 -26.86 1.61 -19.46
N GLN A 150 -26.92 2.01 -18.18
CA GLN A 150 -27.40 3.34 -17.77
C GLN A 150 -26.42 4.45 -18.17
N SER A 151 -25.12 4.24 -18.01
CA SER A 151 -24.08 5.22 -18.34
C SER A 151 -23.92 5.49 -19.85
N ILE A 152 -24.21 4.50 -20.71
CA ILE A 152 -24.16 4.67 -22.18
C ILE A 152 -25.40 5.40 -22.70
N SER A 153 -26.54 5.28 -22.03
CA SER A 153 -27.81 5.84 -22.46
C SER A 153 -27.76 7.38 -22.45
N GLY A 154 -27.49 7.97 -23.63
CA GLY A 154 -27.34 9.42 -23.82
C GLY A 154 -25.96 9.87 -24.31
N ARG A 155 -24.96 8.97 -24.38
CA ARG A 155 -23.62 9.29 -24.92
C ARG A 155 -23.58 9.03 -26.43
N LYS A 156 -23.51 10.09 -27.24
CA LYS A 156 -23.45 9.99 -28.71
C LYS A 156 -22.16 9.36 -29.24
N LYS A 157 -21.07 9.42 -28.47
CA LYS A 157 -19.72 9.01 -28.88
C LYS A 157 -19.37 7.56 -28.52
N VAL A 158 -20.07 6.96 -27.56
CA VAL A 158 -19.78 5.60 -27.08
C VAL A 158 -20.62 4.56 -27.83
N THR A 159 -19.97 3.66 -28.56
CA THR A 159 -20.65 2.55 -29.26
C THR A 159 -20.97 1.40 -28.32
N ARG A 160 -22.26 1.05 -28.19
CA ARG A 160 -22.75 -0.06 -27.34
C ARG A 160 -22.04 -1.39 -27.61
N SER A 161 -21.72 -1.68 -28.87
CA SER A 161 -21.02 -2.92 -29.27
C SER A 161 -19.60 -2.99 -28.70
N ARG A 162 -18.83 -1.89 -28.76
CA ARG A 162 -17.47 -1.82 -28.23
C ARG A 162 -17.46 -1.97 -26.71
N VAL A 163 -18.34 -1.26 -26.02
CA VAL A 163 -18.45 -1.36 -24.55
C VAL A 163 -18.83 -2.77 -24.12
N ARG A 164 -19.77 -3.42 -24.83
CA ARG A 164 -20.11 -4.82 -24.58
C ARG A 164 -18.90 -5.75 -24.78
N ALA A 165 -18.12 -5.57 -25.84
CA ALA A 165 -16.92 -6.38 -26.06
C ALA A 165 -15.88 -6.20 -24.94
N LYS A 166 -15.60 -4.96 -24.52
CA LYS A 166 -14.72 -4.67 -23.39
C LYS A 166 -15.23 -5.28 -22.08
N PHE A 167 -16.55 -5.23 -21.84
CA PHE A 167 -17.19 -5.85 -20.68
C PHE A 167 -17.07 -7.38 -20.69
N GLU A 168 -17.28 -8.04 -21.83
CA GLU A 168 -17.11 -9.50 -21.92
C GLU A 168 -15.65 -9.93 -21.67
N GLN A 169 -14.67 -9.15 -22.15
CA GLN A 169 -13.25 -9.39 -21.84
C GLN A 169 -12.98 -9.26 -20.34
N LEU A 170 -13.46 -8.17 -19.72
CA LEU A 170 -13.33 -7.97 -18.28
C LEU A 170 -14.02 -9.09 -17.49
N LYS A 171 -15.23 -9.48 -17.89
CA LYS A 171 -15.98 -10.57 -17.28
C LYS A 171 -15.20 -11.89 -17.33
N ALA A 172 -14.56 -12.19 -18.45
CA ALA A 172 -13.70 -13.37 -18.57
C ALA A 172 -12.52 -13.33 -17.58
N VAL A 173 -11.92 -12.15 -17.36
CA VAL A 173 -10.85 -11.97 -16.36
C VAL A 173 -11.39 -12.18 -14.94
N PHE A 174 -12.58 -11.69 -14.61
CA PHE A 174 -13.15 -11.91 -13.28
C PHE A 174 -13.49 -13.39 -13.02
N LEU A 175 -13.96 -14.11 -14.03
CA LEU A 175 -14.45 -15.49 -13.87
C LEU A 175 -13.40 -16.57 -14.17
N GLN A 176 -12.14 -16.19 -14.43
CA GLN A 176 -11.10 -17.11 -14.89
C GLN A 176 -10.75 -18.19 -13.87
N GLN A 177 -10.67 -17.85 -12.58
CA GLN A 177 -10.31 -18.78 -11.50
C GLN A 177 -11.26 -18.60 -10.31
N PRO A 178 -12.31 -19.42 -10.18
CA PRO A 178 -13.34 -19.22 -9.16
C PRO A 178 -12.92 -19.62 -7.74
N ASP A 179 -11.84 -20.41 -7.59
CA ASP A 179 -11.38 -20.96 -6.31
C ASP A 179 -10.28 -20.10 -5.63
N GLU A 180 -9.96 -18.94 -6.19
CA GLU A 180 -8.90 -18.05 -5.69
C GLU A 180 -9.34 -17.17 -4.51
N MET A 181 -8.37 -16.50 -3.86
CA MET A 181 -8.65 -15.50 -2.84
C MET A 181 -8.91 -14.13 -3.48
N LEU A 182 -9.58 -13.23 -2.75
CA LEU A 182 -9.90 -11.90 -3.23
C LEU A 182 -8.65 -11.07 -3.58
N SER A 183 -7.52 -11.32 -2.94
CA SER A 183 -6.23 -10.71 -3.30
C SER A 183 -5.82 -11.05 -4.72
N ASP A 184 -5.92 -12.33 -5.09
CA ASP A 184 -5.50 -12.85 -6.39
C ASP A 184 -6.41 -12.34 -7.49
N LEU A 185 -7.73 -12.35 -7.24
CA LEU A 185 -8.72 -11.77 -8.15
C LEU A 185 -8.43 -10.29 -8.39
N ASN A 186 -8.30 -9.51 -7.32
CA ASN A 186 -8.08 -8.08 -7.41
C ASN A 186 -6.78 -7.76 -8.16
N TYR A 187 -5.70 -8.46 -7.83
CA TYR A 187 -4.41 -8.33 -8.50
C TYR A 187 -4.52 -8.65 -9.99
N ARG A 188 -5.19 -9.75 -10.37
CA ARG A 188 -5.41 -10.13 -11.77
C ARG A 188 -6.20 -9.05 -12.53
N VAL A 189 -7.26 -8.52 -11.92
CA VAL A 189 -8.10 -7.48 -12.53
C VAL A 189 -7.30 -6.18 -12.71
N ILE A 190 -6.57 -5.73 -11.70
CA ILE A 190 -5.74 -4.53 -11.80
C ILE A 190 -4.64 -4.71 -12.85
N HIS A 191 -3.94 -5.85 -12.84
CA HIS A 191 -2.90 -6.13 -13.82
C HIS A 191 -3.47 -6.09 -15.25
N PHE A 192 -4.65 -6.68 -15.47
CA PHE A 192 -5.35 -6.57 -16.75
C PHE A 192 -5.65 -5.11 -17.13
N LEU A 193 -6.22 -4.33 -16.21
CA LEU A 193 -6.59 -2.94 -16.46
C LEU A 193 -5.36 -2.07 -16.77
N LEU A 194 -4.27 -2.20 -16.01
CA LEU A 194 -3.03 -1.45 -16.21
C LEU A 194 -2.40 -1.74 -17.57
N ASN A 195 -2.30 -3.02 -17.93
CA ASN A 195 -1.74 -3.43 -19.22
C ASN A 195 -2.61 -2.97 -20.40
N GLN A 196 -3.93 -3.16 -20.32
CA GLN A 196 -4.82 -2.84 -21.44
C GLN A 196 -5.09 -1.34 -21.61
N GLN A 197 -5.19 -0.59 -20.51
CA GLN A 197 -5.62 0.82 -20.57
C GLN A 197 -4.45 1.80 -20.47
N SER A 198 -3.36 1.42 -19.79
CA SER A 198 -2.24 2.33 -19.52
C SER A 198 -0.91 1.86 -20.10
N GLY A 199 -0.80 0.61 -20.54
CA GLY A 199 0.46 0.02 -20.99
C GLY A 199 1.51 -0.12 -19.88
N LEU A 200 1.10 0.06 -18.62
CA LEU A 200 1.99 0.01 -17.46
C LEU A 200 2.10 -1.43 -16.96
N ASN A 201 3.32 -1.91 -16.79
CA ASN A 201 3.59 -3.26 -16.28
C ASN A 201 4.78 -3.27 -15.30
N PRO A 202 4.67 -2.58 -14.15
CA PRO A 202 5.78 -2.54 -13.21
C PRO A 202 6.06 -3.93 -12.64
N ALA A 203 7.34 -4.24 -12.39
CA ALA A 203 7.73 -5.50 -11.76
C ALA A 203 6.99 -5.65 -10.41
N PRO A 204 6.17 -6.70 -10.23
CA PRO A 204 5.36 -6.84 -9.03
C PRO A 204 6.14 -7.52 -7.89
N MET A 205 5.90 -7.07 -6.66
CA MET A 205 6.18 -7.84 -5.44
C MET A 205 4.95 -7.84 -4.55
N ILE A 206 4.65 -8.96 -3.90
CA ILE A 206 3.54 -9.06 -2.94
C ILE A 206 4.13 -9.16 -1.52
N VAL A 207 3.55 -8.43 -0.56
CA VAL A 207 4.06 -8.39 0.81
C VAL A 207 4.10 -9.78 1.42
N SER A 208 3.03 -10.58 1.33
CA SER A 208 3.01 -11.94 1.89
C SER A 208 4.16 -12.82 1.39
N GLU A 209 4.49 -12.77 0.10
CA GLU A 209 5.62 -13.50 -0.48
C GLU A 209 6.97 -13.03 0.07
N LEU A 210 7.12 -11.73 0.37
CA LEU A 210 8.31 -11.20 1.03
C LEU A 210 8.43 -11.69 2.48
N LEU A 211 7.30 -11.82 3.18
CA LEU A 211 7.27 -12.33 4.56
C LEU A 211 7.63 -13.82 4.58
N ASP A 212 7.14 -14.61 3.64
CA ASP A 212 7.44 -16.04 3.52
C ASP A 212 8.93 -16.31 3.21
N ARG A 213 9.65 -15.32 2.69
CA ARG A 213 11.09 -15.34 2.42
C ARG A 213 11.94 -14.80 3.58
N ASP A 214 11.33 -14.45 4.70
CA ASP A 214 11.99 -13.87 5.88
C ASP A 214 12.84 -12.61 5.60
N VAL A 215 12.51 -11.86 4.54
CA VAL A 215 13.34 -10.72 4.09
C VAL A 215 13.48 -9.65 5.18
N ILE A 216 12.41 -9.37 5.92
CA ILE A 216 12.35 -8.26 6.88
C ILE A 216 12.35 -8.68 8.35
N THR A 217 12.41 -9.98 8.65
CA THR A 217 12.33 -10.52 10.03
C THR A 217 13.49 -9.99 10.89
N GLY A 218 14.70 -9.94 10.34
CA GLY A 218 15.87 -9.38 11.02
C GLY A 218 15.72 -7.90 11.38
N GLU A 219 15.15 -7.11 10.46
CA GLU A 219 14.89 -5.68 10.65
C GLU A 219 13.85 -5.41 11.74
N ILE A 220 12.83 -6.27 11.83
CA ILE A 220 11.85 -6.22 12.91
C ILE A 220 12.50 -6.56 14.24
N ASN A 221 13.34 -7.59 14.31
CA ASN A 221 14.07 -7.93 15.54
C ASN A 221 14.93 -6.77 16.04
N VAL A 222 15.65 -6.08 15.13
CA VAL A 222 16.39 -4.86 15.48
C VAL A 222 15.44 -3.80 16.06
N TYR A 223 14.30 -3.54 15.41
CA TYR A 223 13.32 -2.57 15.91
C TYR A 223 12.75 -2.95 17.28
N LEU A 224 12.42 -4.22 17.53
CA LEU A 224 11.88 -4.70 18.80
C LEU A 224 12.86 -4.43 19.96
N ASN A 225 14.16 -4.60 19.73
CA ASN A 225 15.19 -4.33 20.73
C ASN A 225 15.37 -2.83 21.05
N HIS A 226 14.84 -1.93 20.21
CA HIS A 226 14.83 -0.48 20.41
C HIS A 226 13.42 0.10 20.59
N LEU A 227 12.43 -0.73 20.87
CA LEU A 227 11.01 -0.37 20.79
C LEU A 227 10.62 0.83 21.66
N ASP A 228 11.12 0.92 22.89
CA ASP A 228 10.79 2.02 23.81
C ASP A 228 11.34 3.36 23.32
N GLU A 229 12.60 3.37 22.85
CA GLU A 229 13.24 4.55 22.27
C GLU A 229 12.57 4.96 20.95
N ALA A 230 12.17 3.98 20.14
CA ALA A 230 11.45 4.19 18.90
C ALA A 230 10.07 4.82 19.15
N ILE A 231 9.29 4.31 20.12
CA ILE A 231 8.00 4.88 20.52
C ILE A 231 8.16 6.33 21.00
N SER A 232 9.13 6.60 21.87
CA SER A 232 9.38 7.96 22.38
C SER A 232 9.74 8.90 21.25
N THR A 233 10.72 8.52 20.41
CA THR A 233 11.20 9.34 19.30
C THR A 233 10.12 9.59 18.25
N PHE A 234 9.30 8.59 17.95
CA PHE A 234 8.14 8.73 17.08
C PHE A 234 7.16 9.76 17.63
N ASN A 235 6.81 9.66 18.92
CA ASN A 235 5.86 10.56 19.56
C ASN A 235 6.40 12.00 19.62
N ASP A 236 7.69 12.18 19.90
CA ASP A 236 8.34 13.49 19.88
C ASP A 236 8.32 14.12 18.48
N ALA A 237 8.55 13.33 17.43
CA ALA A 237 8.46 13.79 16.05
C ALA A 237 7.02 14.20 15.67
N VAL A 238 6.00 13.47 16.15
CA VAL A 238 4.59 13.84 15.96
C VAL A 238 4.28 15.18 16.62
N GLU A 239 4.74 15.41 17.85
CA GLU A 239 4.51 16.70 18.52
C GLU A 239 5.32 17.85 17.91
N ALA A 240 6.53 17.58 17.42
CA ALA A 240 7.35 18.58 16.71
C ALA A 240 6.64 19.09 15.44
N LEU A 241 6.06 18.20 14.63
CA LEU A 241 5.28 18.60 13.45
C LEU A 241 4.07 19.46 13.83
N ARG A 242 3.36 19.09 14.90
CA ARG A 242 2.22 19.90 15.39
C ARG A 242 2.66 21.28 15.86
N ALA A 243 3.81 21.39 16.52
CA ALA A 243 4.37 22.66 16.95
C ALA A 243 4.72 23.58 15.77
N GLU A 244 5.06 22.99 14.61
CA GLU A 244 5.29 23.71 13.34
C GLU A 244 4.00 23.95 12.52
N ASP A 245 2.83 23.69 13.09
CA ASP A 245 1.53 23.73 12.41
C ASP A 245 1.50 22.85 11.15
N ILE A 246 2.06 21.64 11.21
CA ILE A 246 1.99 20.61 10.16
C ILE A 246 1.17 19.44 10.68
N ASP A 247 0.18 18.95 9.90
CA ASP A 247 -0.59 17.77 10.29
C ASP A 247 0.28 16.50 10.13
N PRO A 248 0.61 15.77 11.22
CA PRO A 248 1.45 14.58 11.14
C PRO A 248 0.76 13.38 10.46
N LYS A 249 -0.55 13.44 10.21
CA LYS A 249 -1.37 12.32 9.66
C LYS A 249 -1.44 11.05 10.49
N VAL A 250 -0.83 11.06 11.67
CA VAL A 250 -0.83 9.95 12.61
C VAL A 250 -1.00 10.41 14.04
N LYS A 251 -1.37 9.46 14.88
CA LYS A 251 -1.50 9.64 16.33
C LYS A 251 -0.24 9.10 17.01
N PRO A 252 0.08 9.62 18.21
CA PRO A 252 1.11 9.02 19.05
C PRO A 252 0.87 7.52 19.27
N LEU A 253 1.95 6.77 19.33
CA LEU A 253 1.98 5.35 19.65
C LEU A 253 1.77 5.16 21.16
N ALA A 254 1.01 4.13 21.49
CA ALA A 254 0.81 3.69 22.87
C ALA A 254 2.05 2.94 23.40
N ALA A 255 2.21 2.88 24.72
CA ALA A 255 3.37 2.23 25.35
C ALA A 255 3.42 0.70 25.14
N ASP A 256 2.28 0.08 24.84
CA ASP A 256 2.13 -1.34 24.52
C ASP A 256 2.19 -1.61 23.01
N TYR A 257 2.61 -0.63 22.21
CA TYR A 257 2.68 -0.78 20.75
C TYR A 257 3.62 -1.90 20.32
N LEU A 258 3.18 -2.70 19.36
CA LEU A 258 4.01 -3.55 18.53
C LEU A 258 3.70 -3.27 17.05
N PRO A 259 4.71 -3.25 16.17
CA PRO A 259 4.53 -3.04 14.73
C PRO A 259 4.01 -4.30 14.02
N LEU A 260 3.32 -5.19 14.73
CA LEU A 260 3.01 -6.55 14.29
C LEU A 260 1.52 -6.86 14.41
N HIS A 261 1.03 -7.59 13.43
CA HIS A 261 -0.28 -8.20 13.42
C HIS A 261 -0.16 -9.71 13.24
N PHE A 262 -1.13 -10.43 13.78
CA PHE A 262 -1.28 -11.87 13.61
C PHE A 262 -2.66 -12.19 13.05
N SER A 263 -2.72 -13.05 12.04
CA SER A 263 -4.00 -13.50 11.49
C SER A 263 -4.51 -14.70 12.27
N CYS A 264 -5.67 -14.54 12.91
CA CYS A 264 -6.32 -15.58 13.69
C CYS A 264 -6.51 -16.86 12.86
N LEU A 265 -5.97 -17.99 13.35
CA LEU A 265 -5.99 -19.27 12.64
C LEU A 265 -7.41 -19.82 12.41
N ASP A 266 -8.37 -19.47 13.27
CA ASP A 266 -9.74 -20.00 13.18
C ASP A 266 -10.66 -19.18 12.27
N CYS A 267 -10.51 -17.85 12.27
CA CYS A 267 -11.46 -16.96 11.59
C CYS A 267 -10.81 -15.91 10.69
N HIS A 268 -9.49 -15.96 10.54
CA HIS A 268 -8.64 -15.11 9.70
C HIS A 268 -8.80 -13.60 9.93
N ARG A 269 -9.29 -13.22 11.11
CA ARG A 269 -9.26 -11.82 11.54
C ARG A 269 -7.83 -11.38 11.73
N ARG A 270 -7.46 -10.23 11.17
CA ARG A 270 -6.17 -9.59 11.45
C ARG A 270 -6.23 -8.97 12.84
N LEU A 271 -5.36 -9.41 13.73
CA LEU A 271 -5.29 -8.97 15.12
C LEU A 271 -4.04 -8.13 15.31
N ARG A 272 -4.19 -6.93 15.85
CA ARG A 272 -3.05 -6.15 16.32
C ARG A 272 -2.44 -6.84 17.54
N LEU A 273 -1.14 -7.05 17.52
CA LEU A 273 -0.40 -7.54 18.67
C LEU A 273 -0.09 -6.37 19.61
N HIS A 274 -0.12 -6.65 20.91
CA HIS A 274 0.24 -5.72 21.97
C HIS A 274 1.40 -6.30 22.77
N ARG A 275 2.27 -5.42 23.26
CA ARG A 275 3.37 -5.82 24.14
C ARG A 275 2.86 -5.97 25.57
N GLU A 276 3.13 -7.10 26.18
CA GLU A 276 2.85 -7.37 27.59
C GLU A 276 4.15 -7.75 28.31
N GLN A 277 4.41 -7.13 29.45
CA GLN A 277 5.56 -7.45 30.29
C GLN A 277 5.11 -8.23 31.53
N GLN A 278 5.73 -9.39 31.77
CA GLN A 278 5.55 -10.19 32.97
C GLN A 278 6.90 -10.40 33.67
N GLY A 279 7.19 -9.55 34.66
CA GLY A 279 8.51 -9.52 35.28
C GLY A 279 9.56 -9.01 34.31
N GLN A 280 10.55 -9.85 34.00
CA GLN A 280 11.59 -9.53 33.00
C GLN A 280 11.25 -10.06 31.60
N ASP A 281 10.24 -10.91 31.49
CA ASP A 281 9.84 -11.52 30.23
C ASP A 281 8.85 -10.63 29.48
N GLN A 282 8.99 -10.56 28.15
CA GLN A 282 8.14 -9.81 27.25
C GLN A 282 7.40 -10.75 26.31
N PHE A 283 6.14 -10.41 26.04
CA PHE A 283 5.23 -11.19 25.21
C PHE A 283 4.50 -10.29 24.21
N ALA A 284 4.18 -10.86 23.04
CA ALA A 284 3.20 -10.30 22.13
C ALA A 284 1.86 -11.00 22.35
N THR A 285 0.80 -10.23 22.60
CA THR A 285 -0.53 -10.79 22.91
C THR A 285 -1.62 -10.19 22.05
N ALA A 286 -2.65 -10.99 21.77
CA ALA A 286 -3.87 -10.54 21.10
C ALA A 286 -5.06 -11.43 21.46
N ASN A 287 -6.26 -10.83 21.44
CA ASN A 287 -7.52 -11.53 21.67
C ASN A 287 -8.43 -11.39 20.45
N CYS A 288 -8.96 -12.51 19.98
CA CYS A 288 -9.87 -12.55 18.86
C CYS A 288 -11.34 -12.54 19.32
N LYS A 289 -12.22 -11.92 18.51
CA LYS A 289 -13.67 -11.99 18.72
C LYS A 289 -14.24 -13.41 18.64
N CYS A 290 -13.53 -14.36 18.03
CA CYS A 290 -13.91 -15.78 18.03
C CYS A 290 -13.52 -16.52 19.32
N LYS A 291 -13.04 -15.81 20.36
CA LYS A 291 -12.61 -16.33 21.67
C LYS A 291 -11.24 -17.01 21.70
N GLN A 292 -10.49 -16.99 20.59
CA GLN A 292 -9.09 -17.37 20.61
C GLN A 292 -8.22 -16.28 21.23
N SER A 293 -7.21 -16.69 21.98
CA SER A 293 -6.20 -15.82 22.58
C SER A 293 -4.83 -16.28 22.13
N TYR A 294 -4.00 -15.32 21.74
CA TYR A 294 -2.64 -15.55 21.29
C TYR A 294 -1.67 -14.89 22.25
N ARG A 295 -0.58 -15.59 22.53
CA ARG A 295 0.52 -15.12 23.36
C ARG A 295 1.79 -15.77 22.85
N PHE A 296 2.75 -14.93 22.47
CA PHE A 296 4.04 -15.34 21.92
C PHE A 296 5.14 -14.76 22.79
N TYR A 297 6.14 -15.55 23.15
CA TYR A 297 7.30 -15.06 23.87
C TYR A 297 8.20 -14.25 22.92
N LEU A 298 8.52 -13.02 23.32
CA LEU A 298 9.45 -12.17 22.57
C LEU A 298 10.88 -12.33 23.09
N GLY A 299 11.05 -12.56 24.40
CA GLY A 299 12.36 -12.63 25.03
C GLY A 299 12.41 -11.89 26.36
N ARG A 300 13.62 -11.76 26.90
CA ARG A 300 13.90 -11.13 28.21
C ARG A 300 14.85 -9.94 28.12
N HIS A 301 15.97 -10.14 27.42
CA HIS A 301 17.02 -9.14 27.23
C HIS A 301 17.18 -8.77 25.77
N GLU A 302 17.10 -9.77 24.91
CA GLU A 302 17.03 -9.62 23.46
C GLU A 302 15.64 -10.10 23.02
N LEU A 303 14.96 -9.27 22.24
CA LEU A 303 13.62 -9.53 21.73
C LEU A 303 13.70 -10.06 20.30
N THR A 304 12.87 -11.06 20.00
CA THR A 304 12.75 -11.67 18.68
C THR A 304 11.28 -11.91 18.33
N MET A 305 10.97 -11.96 17.04
CA MET A 305 9.64 -12.31 16.55
C MET A 305 9.51 -13.79 16.13
N ASP A 306 10.50 -14.62 16.43
CA ASP A 306 10.62 -15.99 15.91
C ASP A 306 9.40 -16.86 16.23
N GLU A 307 8.88 -16.79 17.46
CA GLU A 307 7.69 -17.55 17.84
C GLU A 307 6.46 -17.12 17.05
N ILE A 308 6.33 -15.82 16.73
CA ILE A 308 5.25 -15.28 15.90
C ILE A 308 5.39 -15.80 14.46
N ALA A 309 6.60 -15.71 13.90
CA ALA A 309 6.90 -16.15 12.54
C ALA A 309 6.64 -17.67 12.34
N GLN A 310 6.92 -18.48 13.37
CA GLN A 310 6.70 -19.92 13.35
C GLN A 310 5.24 -20.31 13.60
N ALA A 311 4.46 -19.48 14.30
CA ALA A 311 3.10 -19.82 14.71
C ALA A 311 2.06 -19.74 13.57
N GLY A 312 2.31 -18.92 12.55
CA GLY A 312 1.38 -18.77 11.43
C GLY A 312 1.47 -17.41 10.74
N PRO A 313 0.43 -17.03 9.97
CA PRO A 313 0.49 -15.83 9.16
C PRO A 313 0.50 -14.56 10.02
N TRP A 314 1.53 -13.76 9.83
CA TRP A 314 1.70 -12.45 10.46
C TRP A 314 1.83 -11.38 9.38
N SER A 315 1.79 -10.11 9.80
CA SER A 315 2.06 -8.98 8.92
C SER A 315 2.52 -7.74 9.70
N PRO A 316 3.41 -6.91 9.14
CA PRO A 316 3.75 -5.63 9.75
C PRO A 316 2.59 -4.64 9.60
N ASP A 317 2.56 -3.62 10.45
CA ASP A 317 1.66 -2.49 10.26
C ASP A 317 2.21 -1.49 9.22
N VAL A 318 1.77 -0.24 9.30
CA VAL A 318 2.24 0.86 8.44
C VAL A 318 3.76 1.11 8.51
N SER A 319 4.47 0.52 9.48
CA SER A 319 5.94 0.53 9.60
C SER A 319 6.67 -0.35 8.58
N LEU A 320 5.98 -1.09 7.70
CA LEU A 320 6.61 -1.88 6.62
C LEU A 320 7.70 -1.11 5.86
N THR A 321 7.48 0.17 5.56
CA THR A 321 8.45 1.01 4.84
C THR A 321 9.73 1.28 5.64
N LEU A 322 9.67 1.24 6.97
CA LEU A 322 10.84 1.30 7.85
C LEU A 322 11.68 0.02 7.71
N PHE A 323 11.05 -1.15 7.70
CA PHE A 323 11.74 -2.44 7.61
C PHE A 323 12.32 -2.73 6.21
N LEU A 324 11.85 -2.02 5.18
CA LEU A 324 12.41 -2.11 3.83
C LEU A 324 13.60 -1.16 3.61
N ASN A 325 13.88 -0.23 4.53
CA ASN A 325 14.81 0.89 4.34
C ASN A 325 16.21 0.45 3.83
N ASP A 326 16.76 -0.61 4.42
CA ASP A 326 18.10 -1.07 4.09
C ASP A 326 18.17 -1.85 2.77
N PHE A 327 17.04 -2.27 2.23
CA PHE A 327 16.93 -3.05 1.00
C PHE A 327 16.63 -2.21 -0.24
N VAL A 328 16.35 -0.92 -0.08
CA VAL A 328 15.92 -0.04 -1.16
C VAL A 328 16.82 1.19 -1.26
N SER A 329 16.77 1.81 -2.43
CA SER A 329 17.49 3.04 -2.75
C SER A 329 16.57 4.26 -2.71
N GLY A 330 15.29 4.10 -3.08
CA GLY A 330 14.32 5.19 -3.15
C GLY A 330 12.87 4.73 -3.01
N TYR A 331 11.99 5.64 -2.60
CA TYR A 331 10.55 5.39 -2.48
C TYR A 331 9.74 6.45 -3.24
N ILE A 332 8.74 6.03 -4.02
CA ILE A 332 7.78 6.91 -4.69
C ILE A 332 6.50 6.94 -3.84
N GLY A 333 6.34 8.03 -3.07
CA GLY A 333 5.32 8.16 -2.04
C GLY A 333 4.03 8.81 -2.52
N GLY A 334 2.90 8.45 -1.91
CA GLY A 334 1.65 9.22 -1.98
C GLY A 334 1.54 10.27 -0.87
N GLY A 335 0.55 11.15 -0.96
CA GLY A 335 0.38 12.31 -0.07
C GLY A 335 0.49 12.02 1.44
N SER A 336 -0.20 10.99 1.92
CA SER A 336 -0.14 10.56 3.33
C SER A 336 1.20 9.92 3.72
N SER A 337 1.80 9.15 2.81
CA SER A 337 3.09 8.49 3.07
C SER A 337 4.27 9.46 3.06
N GLY A 338 4.20 10.57 2.31
CA GLY A 338 5.24 11.61 2.33
C GLY A 338 5.42 12.24 3.71
N ILE A 339 4.32 12.51 4.42
CA ILE A 339 4.38 13.03 5.80
C ILE A 339 4.72 11.92 6.80
N TYR A 340 3.94 10.84 6.81
CA TYR A 340 4.07 9.82 7.84
C TYR A 340 5.43 9.11 7.78
N TYR A 341 5.80 8.58 6.61
CA TYR A 341 7.07 7.89 6.45
C TYR A 341 8.21 8.92 6.39
N GLY A 342 8.04 9.98 5.61
CA GLY A 342 9.12 10.93 5.33
C GLY A 342 9.52 11.86 6.47
N LEU A 343 8.63 12.19 7.40
CA LEU A 343 8.95 13.14 8.48
C LEU A 343 8.98 12.46 9.85
N VAL A 344 8.05 11.53 10.12
CA VAL A 344 7.97 10.86 11.44
C VAL A 344 8.88 9.64 11.49
N MET A 345 8.68 8.64 10.61
CA MET A 345 9.43 7.38 10.67
C MET A 345 10.93 7.54 10.32
N LYS A 346 11.28 8.46 9.42
CA LYS A 346 12.70 8.78 9.16
C LYS A 346 13.45 9.28 10.39
N THR A 347 12.76 9.97 11.31
CA THR A 347 13.38 10.41 12.57
C THR A 347 13.75 9.23 13.45
N VAL A 348 12.91 8.19 13.50
CA VAL A 348 13.21 6.94 14.22
C VAL A 348 14.37 6.19 13.58
N LEU A 349 14.38 6.06 12.24
CA LEU A 349 15.47 5.43 11.50
C LEU A 349 16.83 6.08 11.82
N GLU A 350 16.89 7.40 11.79
CA GLU A 350 18.13 8.15 11.99
C GLU A 350 18.57 8.15 13.46
N LYS A 351 17.68 8.49 14.40
CA LYS A 351 18.06 8.74 15.81
C LYS A 351 18.14 7.48 16.66
N VAL A 352 17.34 6.46 16.35
CA VAL A 352 17.24 5.24 17.18
C VAL A 352 17.95 4.09 16.52
N LEU A 353 17.68 3.85 15.23
CA LEU A 353 18.23 2.70 14.52
C LEU A 353 19.58 2.99 13.86
N ASN A 354 20.03 4.25 13.86
CA ASN A 354 21.27 4.71 13.24
C ASN A 354 21.38 4.28 11.75
N LYS A 355 20.27 4.39 11.01
CA LYS A 355 20.16 4.00 9.60
C LYS A 355 20.11 5.22 8.71
N ARG A 356 20.65 5.07 7.49
CA ARG A 356 20.52 6.11 6.46
C ARG A 356 19.07 6.27 6.06
N ARG A 357 18.67 7.50 5.76
CA ARG A 357 17.34 7.80 5.23
C ARG A 357 17.28 7.46 3.75
N VAL A 358 16.21 6.78 3.33
CA VAL A 358 15.89 6.59 1.91
C VAL A 358 15.18 7.83 1.36
N PRO A 359 15.64 8.42 0.24
CA PRO A 359 14.95 9.53 -0.42
C PRO A 359 13.53 9.15 -0.87
N ILE A 360 12.62 10.13 -0.85
CA ILE A 360 11.24 9.97 -1.30
C ILE A 360 10.99 10.89 -2.50
N LEU A 361 10.40 10.38 -3.57
CA LEU A 361 9.83 11.18 -4.65
C LEU A 361 8.32 11.26 -4.49
N MET A 362 7.79 12.48 -4.45
CA MET A 362 6.36 12.74 -4.43
C MET A 362 5.86 13.07 -5.84
N PRO A 363 4.74 12.48 -6.30
CA PRO A 363 4.07 12.94 -7.50
C PRO A 363 3.62 14.38 -7.30
N HIS A 364 4.32 15.32 -7.93
CA HIS A 364 3.89 16.70 -8.00
C HIS A 364 3.09 16.87 -9.29
N ALA A 365 1.76 16.81 -9.17
CA ALA A 365 0.91 17.36 -10.21
C ALA A 365 1.09 18.87 -10.16
N THR A 366 1.79 19.44 -11.14
CA THR A 366 1.58 20.86 -11.47
C THR A 366 0.09 21.00 -11.72
N ASN A 367 -0.64 21.69 -10.83
CA ASN A 367 -2.08 21.94 -10.94
C ASN A 367 -2.49 22.70 -12.24
N ALA A 368 -1.55 22.92 -13.17
CA ALA A 368 -1.78 23.48 -14.48
C ALA A 368 -2.44 22.42 -15.40
N GLY A 369 -3.77 22.33 -15.34
CA GLY A 369 -4.57 21.63 -16.35
C GLY A 369 -5.56 20.60 -15.83
N ARG A 370 -5.80 20.50 -14.51
CA ARG A 370 -6.93 19.72 -14.01
C ARG A 370 -8.21 20.50 -14.32
N ASP A 371 -8.90 20.10 -15.37
CA ASP A 371 -10.29 20.50 -15.59
C ASP A 371 -11.08 20.14 -14.32
N GLU A 372 -11.70 21.13 -13.67
CA GLU A 372 -12.59 20.91 -12.51
C GLU A 372 -13.81 20.03 -12.86
N ALA A 373 -14.00 19.74 -14.16
CA ALA A 373 -14.87 18.67 -14.67
C ALA A 373 -14.23 17.28 -14.58
N ALA A 374 -13.47 17.02 -13.50
CA ALA A 374 -12.59 15.89 -13.30
C ALA A 374 -13.21 14.55 -13.71
N GLU A 375 -12.46 13.87 -14.58
CA GLU A 375 -12.66 12.48 -14.97
C GLU A 375 -12.88 11.60 -13.74
N VAL A 376 -13.74 10.60 -13.90
CA VAL A 376 -14.03 9.61 -12.87
C VAL A 376 -12.72 8.96 -12.41
N ASP A 377 -12.45 9.00 -11.11
CA ASP A 377 -11.25 8.42 -10.48
C ASP A 377 -11.33 6.88 -10.41
N SER A 378 -11.33 6.25 -11.59
CA SER A 378 -11.50 4.81 -11.78
C SER A 378 -10.93 4.39 -13.14
N LEU A 379 -9.87 3.59 -13.11
CA LEU A 379 -9.32 2.98 -14.33
C LEU A 379 -10.30 1.97 -14.95
N LEU A 380 -11.07 1.27 -14.12
CA LEU A 380 -12.15 0.38 -14.57
C LEU A 380 -13.20 1.14 -15.39
N TYR A 381 -13.62 2.32 -14.91
CA TYR A 381 -14.57 3.17 -15.62
C TYR A 381 -14.00 3.65 -16.96
N ARG A 382 -12.75 4.15 -16.95
CA ARG A 382 -12.04 4.61 -18.14
C ARG A 382 -11.90 3.49 -19.17
N TYR A 383 -11.45 2.30 -18.74
CA TYR A 383 -11.36 1.14 -19.62
C TYR A 383 -12.70 0.85 -20.31
N LEU A 384 -13.80 0.79 -19.57
CA LEU A 384 -15.12 0.42 -20.13
C LEU A 384 -15.75 1.51 -21.01
N LEU A 385 -15.48 2.80 -20.75
CA LEU A 385 -16.22 3.90 -21.38
C LEU A 385 -15.38 4.88 -22.20
N ASP A 386 -14.06 4.90 -22.07
CA ASP A 386 -13.18 5.75 -22.85
C ASP A 386 -12.89 5.16 -24.23
N GLU A 387 -12.64 6.06 -25.18
CA GLU A 387 -12.37 5.73 -26.58
C GLU A 387 -10.92 5.34 -26.83
N THR A 388 -9.99 5.66 -25.93
CA THR A 388 -8.57 5.30 -26.04
C THR A 388 -8.34 3.90 -25.48
N GLY A 389 -7.94 3.00 -26.38
CA GLY A 389 -7.76 1.56 -26.20
C GLY A 389 -7.84 0.88 -27.55
#